data_AF-A0A925DXL8-F1
#
_entry.id   AF-A0A925DXL8-F1
#
_cell.length_a   1.000
_cell.length_b   1.000
_cell.length_c   1.000
_cell.angle_alpha   90.00
_cell.angle_beta   90.00
_cell.angle_gamma   90.00
#
_symmetry.space_group_name_H-M   'P 1'
#
loop_
_entity.id
_entity.type
_entity.pdbx_description
1 polymer ?
#
loop_
_entity_poly.entity_id
_entity_poly.type
_entity_poly.pdbx_seq_one_letter_code
_entity_poly.pdbx_strand_id
1 'polypeptide(L)'
;MIEKKKSLQQEIENAILIGVVQKEQTEVQVTEYMDELAFLAETAGVLTVKRYTQKLQRPDSKTFVGKGKLEEIKNYILLKGNITLAIFDDELTGSQIQNIEKELNIKTIDRSDLILDIFASRAKTAQAKTQVELAQYQYILPRLRGMWKHLERQGGGVGTRGPGETEIETDRRIVKDKITLLRKRLSEIDKQSFTQRKERGEFIRVALVGYTNVGKSTLMTILSKSEVFAENKLFATLDTTTRKIVFEQTPFLLSDTVGFIRKLPHHLVESFKSTLDEVREADVLIHVVDISHPQYEEQLAVVNKTLADLGCTDKSTITV
;
A
#
# COMPACT_ATOMS: atom_id res chain seq x y z
N MET A 1 6.98 22.84 -5.24
CA MET A 1 5.95 23.14 -4.23
C MET A 1 5.71 21.90 -3.36
N ILE A 2 6.71 21.52 -2.56
CA ILE A 2 6.53 20.56 -1.46
C ILE A 2 6.97 21.36 -0.24
N GLU A 3 6.02 22.03 0.40
CA GLU A 3 6.31 22.78 1.61
C GLU A 3 6.73 21.80 2.71
N LYS A 4 7.95 22.01 3.22
CA LYS A 4 8.44 21.45 4.47
C LYS A 4 7.43 21.78 5.58
N LYS A 5 6.63 20.82 6.00
CA LYS A 5 5.77 20.96 7.18
C LYS A 5 6.63 20.96 8.45
N LYS A 6 6.43 22.04 9.21
CA LYS A 6 7.00 22.36 10.53
C LYS A 6 6.81 21.21 11.52
N SER A 7 7.83 21.01 12.34
CA SER A 7 7.79 20.33 13.63
C SER A 7 6.86 21.05 14.61
N LEU A 8 5.66 20.53 14.78
CA LEU A 8 4.75 20.72 15.92
C LEU A 8 4.11 19.35 16.15
N GLN A 9 3.88 18.97 17.41
CA GLN A 9 3.32 17.69 17.86
C GLN A 9 2.45 17.03 16.78
N GLN A 10 2.80 15.81 16.34
CA GLN A 10 1.94 15.03 15.44
C GLN A 10 0.61 14.82 16.17
N GLU A 11 -0.37 15.69 15.93
CA GLU A 11 -1.75 15.46 16.31
C GLU A 11 -2.16 14.16 15.63
N ILE A 12 -2.49 13.16 16.44
CA ILE A 12 -2.99 11.88 15.95
C ILE A 12 -4.25 12.19 15.12
N GLU A 13 -4.18 11.93 13.82
CA GLU A 13 -5.32 12.16 12.94
C GLU A 13 -6.44 11.18 13.29
N ASN A 14 -7.64 11.71 13.49
CA ASN A 14 -8.81 10.88 13.78
C ASN A 14 -9.53 10.57 12.47
N ALA A 15 -9.72 9.29 12.20
CA ALA A 15 -10.37 8.82 11.00
C ALA A 15 -11.67 8.07 11.25
N ILE A 16 -12.52 8.11 10.23
CA ILE A 16 -13.61 7.16 10.06
C ILE A 16 -13.25 6.16 8.97
N LEU A 17 -13.62 4.90 9.18
CA LEU A 17 -13.44 3.84 8.19
C LEU A 17 -14.76 3.55 7.50
N ILE A 18 -14.74 3.41 6.18
CA ILE A 18 -15.92 3.20 5.35
C ILE A 18 -15.70 1.99 4.45
N GLY A 19 -16.56 0.98 4.58
CA GLY A 19 -16.56 -0.22 3.74
C GLY A 19 -17.89 -0.42 3.02
N VAL A 20 -17.83 -0.90 1.77
CA VAL A 20 -19.02 -1.36 1.04
C VAL A 20 -19.03 -2.87 1.01
N VAL A 21 -20.11 -3.46 1.50
CA VAL A 21 -20.29 -4.91 1.58
C VAL A 21 -20.99 -5.39 0.31
N GLN A 22 -20.34 -6.29 -0.42
CA GLN A 22 -20.90 -6.95 -1.59
C GLN A 22 -21.75 -8.17 -1.17
N LYS A 23 -22.69 -8.59 -2.03
CA LYS A 23 -23.70 -9.63 -1.71
C LYS A 23 -23.12 -10.98 -1.24
N GLU A 24 -21.93 -11.31 -1.70
CA GLU A 24 -21.29 -12.61 -1.45
C GLU A 24 -20.44 -12.63 -0.18
N GLN A 25 -20.25 -11.48 0.48
CA GLN A 25 -19.41 -11.36 1.66
C GLN A 25 -20.21 -11.68 2.93
N THR A 26 -19.64 -12.55 3.77
CA THR A 26 -20.16 -12.83 5.11
C THR A 26 -19.89 -11.66 6.05
N GLU A 27 -20.68 -11.53 7.13
CA GLU A 27 -20.49 -10.47 8.12
C GLU A 27 -19.14 -10.61 8.86
N VAL A 28 -18.68 -11.85 9.05
CA VAL A 28 -17.35 -12.14 9.59
C VAL A 28 -16.27 -11.59 8.67
N GLN A 29 -16.32 -11.88 7.36
CA GLN A 29 -15.34 -11.35 6.39
C GLN A 29 -15.30 -9.83 6.38
N VAL A 30 -16.45 -9.17 6.39
CA VAL A 30 -16.52 -7.71 6.44
C VAL A 30 -15.86 -7.16 7.69
N THR A 31 -16.07 -7.82 8.83
CA THR A 31 -15.53 -7.36 10.12
C THR A 31 -14.01 -7.44 10.10
N GLU A 32 -13.47 -8.58 9.67
CA GLU A 32 -12.03 -8.82 9.49
C GLU A 32 -11.39 -7.82 8.50
N TYR A 33 -12.03 -7.55 7.37
CA TYR A 33 -11.54 -6.55 6.42
C TYR A 33 -11.48 -5.14 7.02
N MET A 34 -12.46 -4.78 7.85
CA MET A 34 -12.50 -3.50 8.54
C MET A 34 -11.52 -3.45 9.73
N ASP A 35 -11.24 -4.59 10.37
CA ASP A 35 -10.18 -4.73 11.37
C ASP A 35 -8.80 -4.56 10.73
N GLU A 36 -8.57 -5.19 9.59
CA GLU A 36 -7.34 -5.03 8.80
C GLU A 36 -7.16 -3.57 8.34
N LEU A 37 -8.24 -2.92 7.85
CA LEU A 37 -8.19 -1.49 7.49
C LEU A 37 -7.90 -0.61 8.70
N ALA A 38 -8.45 -0.93 9.87
CA ALA A 38 -8.15 -0.21 11.12
C ALA A 38 -6.68 -0.39 11.51
N PHE A 39 -6.13 -1.58 11.34
CA PHE A 39 -4.73 -1.87 11.64
C PHE A 39 -3.77 -1.20 10.65
N LEU A 40 -4.16 -1.05 9.38
CA LEU A 40 -3.47 -0.19 8.40
C LEU A 40 -3.46 1.27 8.87
N ALA A 41 -4.62 1.80 9.26
CA ALA A 41 -4.74 3.18 9.74
C ALA A 41 -3.87 3.41 10.99
N GLU A 42 -3.90 2.50 11.96
CA GLU A 42 -3.05 2.55 13.15
C GLU A 42 -1.56 2.50 12.79
N THR A 43 -1.18 1.65 11.84
CA THR A 43 0.20 1.56 11.34
C THR A 43 0.66 2.88 10.70
N ALA A 44 -0.25 3.63 10.07
CA ALA A 44 0.00 4.97 9.52
C ALA A 44 -0.02 6.09 10.58
N GLY A 45 -0.29 5.78 11.86
CA GLY A 45 -0.40 6.77 12.93
C GLY A 45 -1.77 7.46 13.01
N VAL A 46 -2.81 6.85 12.44
CA VAL A 46 -4.18 7.36 12.39
C VAL A 46 -5.06 6.59 13.38
N LEU A 47 -5.83 7.31 14.21
CA LEU A 47 -6.76 6.71 15.17
C LEU A 47 -8.13 6.50 14.53
N THR A 48 -8.62 5.26 14.53
CA THR A 48 -9.97 4.95 14.08
C THR A 48 -11.01 5.30 15.15
N VAL A 49 -11.88 6.28 14.87
CA VAL A 49 -12.94 6.72 15.80
C VAL A 49 -14.25 5.96 15.58
N LYS A 50 -14.57 5.62 14.32
CA LYS A 50 -15.82 4.93 13.97
C LYS A 50 -15.67 4.17 12.67
N ARG A 51 -16.40 3.06 12.57
CA ARG A 51 -16.51 2.25 11.35
C ARG A 51 -17.94 2.33 10.81
N TYR A 52 -18.05 2.51 9.50
CA TYR A 52 -19.30 2.49 8.76
C TYR A 52 -19.22 1.42 7.69
N THR A 53 -20.28 0.64 7.57
CA THR A 53 -20.46 -0.31 6.47
C THR A 53 -21.81 -0.08 5.80
N GLN A 54 -21.87 -0.35 4.49
CA GLN A 54 -23.12 -0.32 3.76
C GLN A 54 -23.20 -1.49 2.80
N LYS A 55 -24.27 -2.30 2.93
CA LYS A 55 -24.60 -3.35 1.95
C LYS A 55 -25.17 -2.68 0.69
N LEU A 56 -24.48 -2.82 -0.44
CA LEU A 56 -24.92 -2.31 -1.75
C LEU A 56 -24.75 -3.39 -2.81
N GLN A 57 -25.62 -3.41 -3.82
CA GLN A 57 -25.43 -4.32 -4.96
C GLN A 57 -24.21 -3.92 -5.80
N ARG A 58 -24.02 -2.63 -5.96
CA ARG A 58 -22.86 -2.01 -6.63
C ARG A 58 -22.54 -0.69 -5.92
N PRO A 59 -21.26 -0.31 -5.80
CA PRO A 59 -20.90 0.99 -5.27
C PRO A 59 -21.53 2.13 -6.07
N ASP A 60 -21.85 3.23 -5.38
CA ASP A 60 -22.38 4.42 -6.05
C ASP A 60 -21.30 5.08 -6.93
N SER A 61 -21.63 5.38 -8.18
CA SER A 61 -20.68 5.96 -9.13
C SER A 61 -20.15 7.34 -8.73
N LYS A 62 -20.89 8.09 -7.91
CA LYS A 62 -20.56 9.45 -7.50
C LYS A 62 -19.86 9.50 -6.15
N THR A 63 -20.30 8.71 -5.17
CA THR A 63 -19.84 8.83 -3.77
C THR A 63 -19.40 7.50 -3.15
N PHE A 64 -19.39 6.42 -3.92
CA PHE A 64 -19.07 5.04 -3.50
C PHE A 64 -20.11 4.43 -2.53
N VAL A 65 -20.52 5.19 -1.51
CA VAL A 65 -21.65 4.91 -0.62
C VAL A 65 -22.91 5.66 -1.08
N GLY A 66 -24.08 5.22 -0.62
CA GLY A 66 -25.34 5.90 -0.90
C GLY A 66 -25.48 7.22 -0.14
N LYS A 67 -26.23 8.17 -0.72
CA LYS A 67 -26.43 9.53 -0.18
C LYS A 67 -26.82 9.57 1.31
N GLY A 68 -27.80 8.77 1.72
CA GLY A 68 -28.25 8.75 3.12
C GLY A 68 -27.15 8.30 4.10
N LYS A 69 -26.27 7.38 3.68
CA LYS A 69 -25.12 6.96 4.49
C LYS A 69 -24.06 8.06 4.55
N LEU A 70 -23.86 8.79 3.45
CA LEU A 70 -22.93 9.90 3.42
C LEU A 70 -23.39 11.09 4.28
N GLU A 71 -24.70 11.37 4.30
CA GLU A 71 -25.30 12.35 5.21
C GLU A 71 -25.18 11.94 6.69
N GLU A 72 -25.41 10.66 7.00
CA GLU A 72 -25.18 10.10 8.34
C GLU A 72 -23.73 10.31 8.80
N ILE A 73 -22.77 9.98 7.92
CA ILE A 73 -21.34 10.18 8.17
C ILE A 73 -21.02 11.65 8.39
N LYS A 74 -21.53 12.54 7.54
CA LYS A 74 -21.35 13.99 7.66
C LYS A 74 -21.86 14.52 9.00
N ASN A 75 -23.05 14.12 9.41
CA ASN A 75 -23.64 14.53 10.68
C ASN A 75 -22.77 14.06 11.85
N TYR A 76 -22.23 12.84 11.80
CA TYR A 76 -21.32 12.33 12.81
C TYR A 76 -20.01 13.13 12.90
N ILE A 77 -19.42 13.48 11.75
CA ILE A 77 -18.20 14.32 11.68
C ILE A 77 -18.47 15.68 12.33
N LEU A 78 -19.59 16.33 11.99
CA LEU A 78 -19.97 17.62 12.54
C LEU A 78 -20.21 17.56 14.06
N LEU A 79 -20.82 16.48 14.56
CA LEU A 79 -21.09 16.29 15.99
C LEU A 79 -19.83 16.05 16.81
N LYS A 80 -18.86 15.29 16.29
CA LYS A 80 -17.60 14.99 16.99
C LYS A 80 -16.58 16.13 16.89
N GLY A 81 -16.53 16.82 15.75
CA GLY A 81 -15.70 18.01 15.53
C GLY A 81 -14.20 17.78 15.40
N ASN A 82 -13.67 16.59 15.72
CA ASN A 82 -12.24 16.28 15.72
C ASN A 82 -11.80 15.26 14.67
N ILE A 83 -12.69 14.88 13.73
CA ILE A 83 -12.42 13.92 12.66
C ILE A 83 -11.89 14.66 11.44
N THR A 84 -10.70 14.28 10.96
CA THR A 84 -9.99 14.97 9.88
C THR A 84 -9.83 14.14 8.61
N LEU A 85 -10.11 12.82 8.70
CA LEU A 85 -9.84 11.87 7.63
C LEU A 85 -10.98 10.86 7.44
N ALA A 86 -11.35 10.59 6.20
CA ALA A 86 -12.20 9.47 5.82
C ALA A 86 -11.39 8.45 5.01
N ILE A 87 -11.38 7.19 5.46
CA ILE A 87 -10.63 6.09 4.83
C ILE A 87 -11.61 5.07 4.26
N PHE A 88 -11.51 4.80 2.96
CA PHE A 88 -12.32 3.80 2.26
C PHE A 88 -11.54 2.49 2.05
N ASP A 89 -12.18 1.33 2.27
CA ASP A 89 -11.53 0.00 2.08
C ASP A 89 -11.27 -0.35 0.59
N ASP A 90 -11.90 0.36 -0.33
CA ASP A 90 -11.83 0.12 -1.76
C ASP A 90 -11.27 1.33 -2.49
N GLU A 91 -10.60 1.07 -3.62
CA GLU A 91 -10.00 2.09 -4.46
C GLU A 91 -11.07 3.03 -5.03
N LEU A 92 -10.87 4.33 -4.84
CA LEU A 92 -11.79 5.37 -5.30
C LEU A 92 -11.30 5.98 -6.62
N THR A 93 -12.26 6.36 -7.45
CA THR A 93 -11.97 7.20 -8.63
C THR A 93 -11.74 8.65 -8.20
N GLY A 94 -10.95 9.40 -8.98
CA GLY A 94 -10.72 10.82 -8.68
C GLY A 94 -12.00 11.65 -8.58
N SER A 95 -13.05 11.31 -9.34
CA SER A 95 -14.35 11.99 -9.23
C SER A 95 -15.08 11.65 -7.92
N GLN A 96 -14.99 10.40 -7.45
CA GLN A 96 -15.58 10.01 -6.17
C GLN A 96 -14.91 10.75 -5.00
N ILE A 97 -13.56 10.81 -5.00
CA ILE A 97 -12.79 11.54 -3.98
C ILE A 97 -13.29 12.99 -3.89
N GLN A 98 -13.40 13.72 -5.01
CA GLN A 98 -13.92 15.11 -4.95
C GLN A 98 -15.32 15.22 -4.39
N ASN A 99 -16.22 14.34 -4.81
CA ASN A 99 -17.61 14.45 -4.41
C ASN A 99 -17.73 14.19 -2.91
N ILE A 100 -17.02 13.19 -2.40
CA ILE A 100 -16.97 12.89 -0.97
C ILE A 100 -16.33 14.05 -0.19
N GLU A 101 -15.18 14.56 -0.63
CA GLU A 101 -14.51 15.70 0.05
C GLU A 101 -15.38 16.97 0.05
N LYS A 102 -16.11 17.25 -1.03
CA LYS A 102 -17.07 18.37 -1.08
C LYS A 102 -18.24 18.20 -0.12
N GLU A 103 -18.70 16.97 0.08
CA GLU A 103 -19.84 16.71 0.95
C GLU A 103 -19.43 16.67 2.42
N LEU A 104 -18.29 16.07 2.74
CA LEU A 104 -17.79 15.85 4.10
C LEU A 104 -16.89 16.97 4.64
N ASN A 105 -16.28 17.79 3.76
CA ASN A 105 -15.30 18.84 4.10
C ASN A 105 -14.06 18.35 4.87
N ILE A 106 -13.67 17.09 4.69
CA ILE A 106 -12.46 16.49 5.27
C ILE A 106 -11.67 15.74 4.18
N LYS A 107 -10.39 15.47 4.43
CA LYS A 107 -9.55 14.71 3.49
C LYS A 107 -10.13 13.31 3.32
N THR A 108 -10.19 12.83 2.09
CA THR A 108 -10.64 11.46 1.78
C THR A 108 -9.51 10.69 1.13
N ILE A 109 -9.18 9.54 1.69
CA ILE A 109 -8.21 8.60 1.13
C ILE A 109 -8.84 7.23 0.96
N ASP A 110 -8.26 6.42 0.09
CA ASP A 110 -8.62 5.01 -0.04
C ASP A 110 -7.52 4.10 0.51
N ARG A 111 -7.81 2.81 0.53
CA ARG A 111 -6.89 1.76 0.98
C ARG A 111 -5.56 1.78 0.23
N SER A 112 -5.57 2.08 -1.07
CA SER A 112 -4.35 2.11 -1.88
C SER A 112 -3.45 3.26 -1.47
N ASP A 113 -4.02 4.45 -1.29
CA ASP A 113 -3.30 5.64 -0.81
C ASP A 113 -2.73 5.42 0.60
N LEU A 114 -3.52 4.82 1.50
CA LEU A 114 -3.09 4.48 2.85
C LEU A 114 -1.89 3.52 2.86
N ILE A 115 -1.93 2.47 2.03
CA ILE A 115 -0.81 1.52 1.91
C ILE A 115 0.44 2.23 1.37
N LEU A 116 0.29 3.10 0.37
CA LEU A 116 1.40 3.88 -0.19
C LEU A 116 2.03 4.82 0.85
N ASP A 117 1.23 5.46 1.70
CA ASP A 117 1.70 6.33 2.78
C ASP A 117 2.47 5.54 3.86
N ILE A 118 1.97 4.37 4.25
CA ILE A 118 2.69 3.46 5.15
C ILE A 118 4.05 3.10 4.54
N PHE A 119 4.08 2.72 3.27
CA PHE A 119 5.33 2.39 2.58
C PHE A 119 6.28 3.57 2.48
N ALA A 120 5.77 4.79 2.24
CA ALA A 120 6.61 5.98 2.18
C ALA A 120 7.29 6.25 3.53
N SER A 121 6.57 6.01 4.63
CA SER A 121 7.12 6.14 5.99
C SER A 121 8.17 5.07 6.32
N ARG A 122 8.05 3.87 5.72
CA ARG A 122 8.93 2.71 5.99
C ARG A 122 10.12 2.62 5.04
N ALA A 123 10.07 3.26 3.87
CA ALA A 123 11.14 3.23 2.89
C ALA A 123 12.40 3.92 3.40
N LYS A 124 13.44 3.13 3.75
CA LYS A 124 14.72 3.65 4.24
C LYS A 124 15.74 3.79 3.12
N THR A 125 15.84 2.79 2.25
CA THR A 125 16.81 2.76 1.15
C THR A 125 16.43 3.71 0.02
N ALA A 126 17.42 4.15 -0.76
CA ALA A 126 17.18 4.97 -1.95
C ALA A 126 16.33 4.24 -3.00
N GLN A 127 16.48 2.91 -3.11
CA GLN A 127 15.69 2.06 -3.99
C GLN A 127 14.23 2.04 -3.56
N ALA A 128 13.94 1.67 -2.31
CA ALA A 128 12.57 1.62 -1.80
C ALA A 128 11.88 2.99 -1.89
N LYS A 129 12.59 4.08 -1.56
CA LYS A 129 12.05 5.44 -1.69
C LYS A 129 11.65 5.76 -3.14
N THR A 130 12.51 5.42 -4.10
CA THR A 130 12.25 5.65 -5.53
C THR A 130 11.07 4.81 -6.02
N GLN A 131 10.95 3.56 -5.57
CA GLN A 131 9.83 2.67 -5.91
C GLN A 131 8.50 3.18 -5.36
N VAL A 132 8.46 3.58 -4.09
CA VAL A 132 7.24 4.10 -3.47
C VAL A 132 6.82 5.42 -4.10
N GLU A 133 7.78 6.33 -4.36
CA GLU A 133 7.50 7.60 -5.05
C GLU A 133 6.95 7.36 -6.46
N LEU A 134 7.51 6.39 -7.20
CA LEU A 134 7.00 5.99 -8.51
C LEU A 134 5.55 5.50 -8.42
N ALA A 135 5.25 4.63 -7.45
CA ALA A 135 3.90 4.08 -7.26
C ALA A 135 2.89 5.16 -6.87
N GLN A 136 3.28 6.13 -6.02
CA GLN A 136 2.45 7.28 -5.66
C GLN A 136 2.12 8.13 -6.89
N TYR A 137 3.10 8.46 -7.73
CA TYR A 137 2.83 9.21 -8.96
C TYR A 137 1.96 8.44 -9.96
N GLN A 138 2.16 7.12 -10.09
CA GLN A 138 1.30 6.27 -10.93
C GLN A 138 -0.14 6.25 -10.42
N TYR A 139 -0.34 6.20 -9.09
CA TYR A 139 -1.66 6.22 -8.46
C TYR A 139 -2.37 7.57 -8.59
N ILE A 140 -1.64 8.68 -8.44
CA ILE A 140 -2.19 10.05 -8.51
C ILE A 140 -2.50 10.46 -9.96
N LEU A 141 -1.68 10.06 -10.95
CA LEU A 141 -1.82 10.47 -12.36
C LEU A 141 -3.24 10.33 -12.94
N PRO A 142 -3.94 9.18 -12.83
CA PRO A 142 -5.31 9.06 -13.32
C PRO A 142 -6.33 9.89 -12.51
N ARG A 143 -5.98 10.30 -11.29
CA ARG A 143 -6.85 11.00 -10.33
C ARG A 143 -6.69 12.52 -10.35
N LEU A 144 -5.60 13.07 -10.90
CA LEU A 144 -5.32 14.51 -10.98
C LEU A 144 -6.47 15.37 -11.55
N ARG A 145 -7.12 14.93 -12.64
CA ARG A 145 -8.27 15.65 -13.22
C ARG A 145 -9.39 15.84 -12.20
N GLY A 146 -9.56 14.84 -11.34
CA GLY A 146 -10.45 14.83 -10.20
C GLY A 146 -9.82 15.42 -8.94
N MET A 147 -8.79 16.24 -8.97
CA MET A 147 -8.37 17.03 -7.78
C MET A 147 -8.35 18.53 -8.10
N TRP A 148 -8.11 18.85 -9.37
CA TRP A 148 -7.97 20.20 -9.90
C TRP A 148 -9.19 21.13 -9.80
N LYS A 149 -10.43 20.63 -9.81
CA LYS A 149 -11.64 21.48 -9.67
C LYS A 149 -11.71 22.26 -8.35
N HIS A 150 -10.92 21.91 -7.34
CA HIS A 150 -10.79 22.66 -6.09
C HIS A 150 -9.77 23.81 -6.16
N LEU A 151 -8.75 23.71 -7.02
CA LEU A 151 -7.70 24.71 -7.20
C LEU A 151 -8.18 25.93 -8.00
N GLU A 152 -9.03 25.72 -9.03
CA GLU A 152 -9.65 26.81 -9.82
C GLU A 152 -10.48 27.79 -8.98
N ARG A 153 -11.02 27.36 -7.82
CA ARG A 153 -11.85 28.23 -6.96
C ARG A 153 -11.05 29.17 -6.06
N GLN A 154 -9.77 28.92 -5.81
CA GLN A 154 -8.91 29.84 -5.05
C GLN A 154 -8.19 30.86 -5.94
N GLY A 155 -8.00 30.57 -7.23
CA GLY A 155 -7.48 31.51 -8.23
C GLY A 155 -8.60 32.32 -8.87
N GLY A 156 -9.17 33.29 -8.15
CA GLY A 156 -10.16 34.19 -8.72
C GLY A 156 -9.59 34.99 -9.89
N GLY A 157 -10.31 35.04 -11.01
CA GLY A 157 -10.09 36.07 -12.03
C GLY A 157 -10.15 35.58 -13.48
N VAL A 158 -11.26 35.93 -14.13
CA VAL A 158 -11.45 35.93 -15.58
C VAL A 158 -10.30 36.68 -16.27
N GLY A 159 -9.59 36.01 -17.20
CA GLY A 159 -8.93 36.72 -18.30
C GLY A 159 -7.43 36.46 -18.55
N THR A 160 -7.06 35.26 -18.98
CA THR A 160 -5.85 35.03 -19.80
C THR A 160 -6.08 33.88 -20.79
N ARG A 161 -7.03 34.07 -21.71
CA ARG A 161 -7.13 33.22 -22.91
C ARG A 161 -6.00 33.59 -23.88
N GLY A 162 -4.85 32.94 -23.72
CA GLY A 162 -3.82 32.75 -24.74
C GLY A 162 -3.71 31.27 -25.11
N PRO A 163 -3.28 30.91 -26.33
CA PRO A 163 -3.39 29.55 -26.85
C PRO A 163 -2.27 28.66 -26.30
N GLY A 164 -2.58 27.43 -25.87
CA GLY A 164 -1.56 26.38 -25.77
C GLY A 164 -1.95 25.17 -24.94
N GLU A 165 -1.87 25.29 -23.62
CA GLU A 165 -1.89 24.13 -22.73
C GLU A 165 -2.70 24.50 -21.47
N THR A 166 -3.69 23.68 -21.13
CA THR A 166 -4.42 23.86 -19.87
C THR A 166 -3.47 23.59 -18.69
N GLU A 167 -3.59 24.30 -17.56
CA GLU A 167 -2.72 24.05 -16.39
C GLU A 167 -2.72 22.57 -15.96
N ILE A 168 -3.87 21.89 -16.14
CA ILE A 168 -4.05 20.46 -15.94
C ILE A 168 -3.14 19.61 -16.85
N GLU A 169 -2.97 20.01 -18.11
CA GLU A 169 -2.09 19.31 -19.07
C GLU A 169 -0.63 19.51 -18.69
N THR A 170 -0.24 20.73 -18.30
CA THR A 170 1.10 21.04 -17.78
C THR A 170 1.43 20.19 -16.55
N ASP A 171 0.53 20.13 -15.58
CA ASP A 171 0.70 19.31 -14.37
C ASP A 171 0.81 17.82 -14.67
N ARG A 172 -0.07 17.33 -15.54
CA ARG A 172 -0.07 15.94 -15.97
C ARG A 172 1.22 15.61 -16.73
N ARG A 173 1.75 16.55 -17.49
CA ARG A 173 3.06 16.43 -18.15
C ARG A 173 4.18 16.37 -17.12
N ILE A 174 4.21 17.26 -16.13
CA ILE A 174 5.19 17.22 -15.03
C ILE A 174 5.18 15.87 -14.32
N VAL A 175 4.00 15.33 -13.99
CA VAL A 175 3.88 14.01 -13.33
C VAL A 175 4.36 12.89 -14.25
N LYS A 176 4.06 12.93 -15.55
CA LYS A 176 4.59 11.95 -16.51
C LYS A 176 6.11 12.01 -16.66
N ASP A 177 6.66 13.22 -16.67
CA ASP A 177 8.11 13.43 -16.76
C ASP A 177 8.79 12.89 -15.49
N LYS A 178 8.18 13.11 -14.31
CA LYS A 178 8.62 12.51 -13.04
C LYS A 178 8.58 10.98 -13.07
N ILE A 179 7.48 10.38 -13.54
CA ILE A 179 7.38 8.92 -13.69
C ILE A 179 8.49 8.39 -14.60
N THR A 180 8.75 9.07 -15.72
CA THR A 180 9.79 8.68 -16.67
C THR A 180 11.19 8.75 -16.04
N LEU A 181 11.47 9.82 -15.30
CA LEU A 181 12.71 10.00 -14.57
C LEU A 181 12.92 8.92 -13.49
N LEU A 182 11.89 8.65 -12.68
CA LEU A 182 11.94 7.65 -11.61
C LEU A 182 12.13 6.24 -12.17
N ARG A 183 11.46 5.89 -13.27
CA ARG A 183 11.68 4.61 -13.98
C ARG A 183 13.11 4.46 -14.47
N LYS A 184 13.70 5.52 -15.03
CA LYS A 184 15.10 5.50 -15.48
C LYS A 184 16.05 5.29 -14.29
N ARG A 185 15.82 6.02 -13.19
CA ARG A 185 16.60 5.90 -11.96
C ARG A 185 16.51 4.49 -11.37
N LEU A 186 15.31 3.89 -11.36
CA LEU A 186 15.11 2.53 -10.89
C LEU A 186 15.88 1.52 -11.75
N SER A 187 15.84 1.68 -13.08
CA SER A 187 16.62 0.83 -14.00
C SER A 187 18.13 0.93 -13.78
N GLU A 188 18.65 2.11 -13.44
CA GLU A 188 20.07 2.29 -13.10
C GLU A 188 20.43 1.59 -11.77
N ILE A 189 19.57 1.67 -10.76
CA ILE A 189 19.72 0.96 -9.48
C ILE A 189 19.68 -0.56 -9.71
N ASP A 190 18.73 -1.05 -10.51
CA ASP A 190 18.58 -2.48 -10.77
C ASP A 190 19.82 -3.08 -11.47
N LYS A 191 20.46 -2.32 -12.37
CA LYS A 191 21.74 -2.73 -13.00
C LYS A 191 22.87 -2.90 -11.98
N GLN A 192 22.94 -2.04 -10.97
CA GLN A 192 23.93 -2.17 -9.89
C GLN A 192 23.63 -3.39 -9.01
N SER A 193 22.37 -3.58 -8.63
CA SER A 193 21.92 -4.71 -7.81
C SER A 193 22.09 -6.06 -8.53
N PHE A 194 21.93 -6.11 -9.85
CA PHE A 194 22.17 -7.32 -10.65
C PHE A 194 23.65 -7.77 -10.60
N THR A 195 24.59 -6.83 -10.62
CA THR A 195 26.03 -7.14 -10.51
C THR A 195 26.35 -7.77 -9.15
N GLN A 196 25.81 -7.23 -8.05
CA GLN A 196 25.96 -7.84 -6.72
C GLN A 196 25.25 -9.20 -6.60
N ARG A 197 24.12 -9.40 -7.28
CA ARG A 197 23.41 -10.69 -7.31
C ARG A 197 24.17 -11.77 -8.07
N LYS A 198 24.90 -11.41 -9.14
CA LYS A 198 25.76 -12.35 -9.89
C LYS A 198 26.93 -12.89 -9.06
N GLU A 199 27.47 -12.09 -8.14
CA GLU A 199 28.54 -12.54 -7.23
C GLU A 199 28.04 -13.57 -6.18
N ARG A 200 26.72 -13.71 -5.99
CA ARG A 200 26.09 -14.64 -5.03
C ARG A 200 25.82 -16.04 -5.61
N GLY A 201 26.39 -16.38 -6.76
CA GLY A 201 26.00 -17.51 -7.61
C GLY A 201 26.20 -18.93 -7.04
N GLU A 202 26.78 -19.10 -5.85
CA GLU A 202 27.09 -20.43 -5.29
C GLU A 202 26.19 -20.87 -4.12
N PHE A 203 25.39 -19.97 -3.53
CA PHE A 203 24.56 -20.31 -2.38
C PHE A 203 23.11 -20.59 -2.76
N ILE A 204 22.52 -21.62 -2.15
CA ILE A 204 21.08 -21.90 -2.20
C ILE A 204 20.34 -20.67 -1.66
N ARG A 205 19.28 -20.25 -2.36
CA ARG A 205 18.48 -19.06 -2.01
C ARG A 205 17.11 -19.48 -1.51
N VAL A 206 16.78 -19.02 -0.33
CA VAL A 206 15.51 -19.29 0.35
C VAL A 206 14.82 -17.97 0.64
N ALA A 207 13.56 -17.82 0.24
CA ALA A 207 12.77 -16.62 0.53
C ALA A 207 11.59 -16.94 1.44
N LEU A 208 11.43 -16.15 2.51
CA LEU A 208 10.24 -16.18 3.36
C LEU A 208 9.12 -15.42 2.67
N VAL A 209 7.98 -16.05 2.45
CA VAL A 209 6.76 -15.44 1.87
C VAL A 209 5.57 -15.68 2.78
N GLY A 210 4.56 -14.82 2.71
CA GLY A 210 3.37 -14.94 3.55
C GLY A 210 2.71 -13.59 3.79
N TYR A 211 1.52 -13.63 4.38
CA TYR A 211 0.74 -12.44 4.69
C TYR A 211 1.48 -11.49 5.64
N THR A 212 1.12 -10.21 5.68
CA THR A 212 1.66 -9.27 6.66
C THR A 212 1.37 -9.77 8.08
N ASN A 213 2.33 -9.54 8.99
CA ASN A 213 2.22 -9.92 10.41
C ASN A 213 2.16 -11.42 10.76
N VAL A 214 2.35 -12.36 9.82
CA VAL A 214 2.39 -13.82 10.10
C VAL A 214 3.66 -14.31 10.81
N GLY A 215 4.56 -13.41 11.24
CA GLY A 215 5.79 -13.77 11.93
C GLY A 215 7.01 -14.07 11.06
N LYS A 216 7.02 -13.69 9.77
CA LYS A 216 8.20 -13.85 8.87
C LYS A 216 9.50 -13.30 9.47
N SER A 217 9.50 -12.05 9.92
CA SER A 217 10.69 -11.40 10.49
C SER A 217 11.11 -12.02 11.83
N THR A 218 10.16 -12.56 12.59
CA THR A 218 10.43 -13.33 13.81
C THR A 218 11.14 -14.64 13.47
N LEU A 219 10.64 -15.38 12.48
CA LEU A 219 11.26 -16.61 11.99
C LEU A 219 12.67 -16.34 11.45
N MET A 220 12.84 -15.26 10.69
CA MET A 220 14.15 -14.80 10.20
C MET A 220 15.13 -14.53 11.34
N THR A 221 14.68 -13.84 12.39
CA THR A 221 15.50 -13.53 13.59
C THR A 221 15.98 -14.81 14.25
N ILE A 222 15.07 -15.76 14.48
CA ILE A 222 15.36 -17.04 15.15
C ILE A 222 16.37 -17.86 14.33
N LEU A 223 16.14 -17.98 13.02
CA LEU A 223 16.99 -18.77 12.13
C LEU A 223 18.37 -18.12 11.91
N SER A 224 18.43 -16.79 11.84
CA SER A 224 19.69 -16.07 11.60
C SER A 224 20.50 -15.77 12.87
N LYS A 225 19.93 -15.99 14.06
CA LYS A 225 20.51 -15.60 15.36
C LYS A 225 20.92 -14.12 15.41
N SER A 226 20.22 -13.27 14.64
CA SER A 226 20.49 -11.84 14.53
C SER A 226 19.20 -11.07 14.74
N GLU A 227 19.27 -9.93 15.41
CA GLU A 227 18.10 -9.07 15.63
C GLU A 227 17.60 -8.53 14.27
N VAL A 228 16.47 -9.07 13.79
CA VAL A 228 15.70 -8.48 12.70
C VAL A 228 14.56 -7.69 13.32
N PHE A 229 14.30 -6.50 12.78
CA PHE A 229 13.28 -5.61 13.28
C PHE A 229 11.89 -6.23 13.09
N ALA A 230 11.31 -6.75 14.17
CA ALA A 230 9.95 -7.28 14.23
C ALA A 230 9.08 -6.39 15.11
N GLU A 231 8.08 -5.74 14.52
CA GLU A 231 7.05 -4.97 15.23
C GLU A 231 5.68 -5.58 14.88
N ASN A 232 4.73 -5.53 15.82
CA ASN A 232 3.32 -5.82 15.54
C ASN A 232 2.68 -4.65 14.77
N LYS A 233 3.13 -4.45 13.53
CA LYS A 233 2.66 -3.42 12.59
C LYS A 233 2.72 -3.98 11.17
N LEU A 234 1.78 -3.57 10.34
CA LEU A 234 1.78 -3.98 8.94
C LEU A 234 3.03 -3.45 8.23
N PHE A 235 3.57 -4.25 7.33
CA PHE A 235 4.73 -3.88 6.51
C PHE A 235 5.97 -3.45 7.31
N ALA A 236 6.22 -4.13 8.44
CA ALA A 236 7.43 -3.93 9.24
C ALA A 236 8.72 -4.07 8.39
N THR A 237 8.68 -4.90 7.35
CA THR A 237 9.77 -5.09 6.39
C THR A 237 9.35 -4.64 4.98
N LEU A 238 9.98 -3.56 4.51
CA LEU A 238 9.85 -3.09 3.12
C LEU A 238 11.10 -3.39 2.30
N ASP A 239 12.27 -3.20 2.93
CA ASP A 239 13.56 -3.56 2.36
C ASP A 239 13.82 -5.05 2.59
N THR A 240 14.23 -5.78 1.54
CA THR A 240 14.59 -7.19 1.67
C THR A 240 15.87 -7.33 2.50
N THR A 241 15.83 -8.21 3.51
CA THR A 241 17.00 -8.50 4.34
C THR A 241 17.48 -9.91 4.07
N THR A 242 18.65 -10.04 3.44
CA THR A 242 19.30 -11.32 3.17
C THR A 242 20.36 -11.61 4.23
N ARG A 243 20.34 -12.81 4.81
CA ARG A 243 21.40 -13.31 5.71
C ARG A 243 21.89 -14.66 5.24
N LYS A 244 23.18 -14.91 5.43
CA LYS A 244 23.76 -16.24 5.28
C LYS A 244 23.48 -17.04 6.55
N ILE A 245 22.83 -18.19 6.38
CA ILE A 245 22.54 -19.14 7.45
C ILE A 245 23.28 -20.43 7.12
N VAL A 246 23.75 -21.11 8.15
CA VAL A 246 24.33 -22.45 8.02
C VAL A 246 23.43 -23.39 8.80
N PHE A 247 22.82 -24.33 8.10
CA PHE A 247 22.07 -25.43 8.70
C PHE A 247 22.89 -26.70 8.55
N GLU A 248 23.26 -27.30 9.68
CA GLU A 248 24.24 -28.38 9.75
C GLU A 248 25.55 -28.02 9.04
N GLN A 249 25.77 -28.49 7.81
CA GLN A 249 26.95 -28.24 6.99
C GLN A 249 26.65 -27.45 5.71
N THR A 250 25.38 -27.12 5.45
CA THR A 250 24.94 -26.48 4.20
C THR A 250 24.68 -24.99 4.43
N PRO A 251 25.48 -24.10 3.81
CA PRO A 251 25.19 -22.67 3.83
C PRO A 251 24.12 -22.30 2.79
N PHE A 252 23.19 -21.44 3.18
CA PHE A 252 22.19 -20.86 2.27
C PHE A 252 21.93 -19.40 2.62
N LEU A 253 21.34 -18.67 1.69
CA LEU A 253 20.89 -17.30 1.86
C LEU A 253 19.40 -17.32 2.20
N LEU A 254 19.03 -16.80 3.37
CA LEU A 254 17.63 -16.58 3.74
C LEU A 254 17.30 -15.11 3.55
N SER A 255 16.24 -14.83 2.80
CA SER A 255 15.76 -13.48 2.51
C SER A 255 14.37 -13.28 3.11
N ASP A 256 14.22 -12.25 3.96
CA ASP A 256 12.91 -11.78 4.41
C ASP A 256 12.31 -10.83 3.37
N THR A 257 11.04 -11.05 3.02
CA THR A 257 10.34 -10.33 1.94
C THR A 257 9.18 -9.50 2.49
N VAL A 258 8.69 -8.59 1.66
CA VAL A 258 7.53 -7.76 2.00
C VAL A 258 6.31 -8.67 2.21
N GLY A 259 5.61 -8.48 3.32
CA GLY A 259 4.37 -9.21 3.57
C GLY A 259 3.27 -8.85 2.56
N PHE A 260 2.57 -9.87 2.08
CA PHE A 260 1.41 -9.68 1.21
C PHE A 260 0.20 -9.21 2.01
N ILE A 261 -0.67 -8.45 1.35
CA ILE A 261 -1.96 -8.05 1.90
C ILE A 261 -3.02 -8.12 0.81
N ARG A 262 -4.28 -8.27 1.19
CA ARG A 262 -5.43 -8.17 0.30
C ARG A 262 -5.50 -6.79 -0.35
N LYS A 263 -5.98 -6.75 -1.60
CA LYS A 263 -6.14 -5.51 -2.39
C LYS A 263 -4.82 -4.70 -2.44
N LEU A 264 -3.68 -5.39 -2.59
CA LEU A 264 -2.40 -4.71 -2.80
C LEU A 264 -2.50 -3.88 -4.09
N PRO A 265 -2.11 -2.59 -4.09
CA PRO A 265 -2.27 -1.74 -5.28
C PRO A 265 -1.44 -2.27 -6.46
N HIS A 266 -2.03 -2.34 -7.66
CA HIS A 266 -1.35 -2.88 -8.85
C HIS A 266 -0.07 -2.12 -9.21
N HIS A 267 -0.07 -0.79 -9.07
CA HIS A 267 1.12 0.05 -9.28
C HIS A 267 2.26 -0.29 -8.33
N LEU A 268 1.91 -0.82 -7.15
CA LEU A 268 2.86 -1.26 -6.15
C LEU A 268 3.47 -2.58 -6.55
N VAL A 269 2.68 -3.55 -7.02
CA VAL A 269 3.23 -4.82 -7.55
C VAL A 269 4.24 -4.56 -8.67
N GLU A 270 3.96 -3.60 -9.57
CA GLU A 270 4.92 -3.20 -10.61
C GLU A 270 6.21 -2.58 -10.05
N SER A 271 6.09 -1.72 -9.05
CA SER A 271 7.22 -1.00 -8.44
C SER A 271 8.05 -1.89 -7.50
N PHE A 272 7.44 -2.91 -6.92
CA PHE A 272 8.07 -3.93 -6.08
C PHE A 272 8.58 -5.12 -6.90
N LYS A 273 8.58 -5.06 -8.25
CA LYS A 273 9.16 -6.13 -9.07
C LYS A 273 10.58 -6.49 -8.66
N SER A 274 11.45 -5.52 -8.34
CA SER A 274 12.82 -5.85 -7.96
C SER A 274 13.01 -6.32 -6.52
N THR A 275 12.07 -6.04 -5.61
CA THR A 275 12.04 -6.66 -4.27
C THR A 275 11.40 -8.06 -4.30
N LEU A 276 10.45 -8.28 -5.21
CA LEU A 276 9.85 -9.58 -5.52
C LEU A 276 10.74 -10.43 -6.43
N ASP A 277 11.74 -9.86 -7.10
CA ASP A 277 12.74 -10.63 -7.85
C ASP A 277 13.51 -11.57 -6.93
N GLU A 278 13.68 -11.26 -5.64
CA GLU A 278 14.27 -12.19 -4.68
C GLU A 278 13.42 -13.46 -4.53
N VAL A 279 12.09 -13.32 -4.56
CA VAL A 279 11.15 -14.46 -4.61
C VAL A 279 11.31 -15.20 -5.94
N ARG A 280 11.47 -14.49 -7.06
CA ARG A 280 11.64 -15.06 -8.42
C ARG A 280 12.99 -15.72 -8.66
N GLU A 281 14.02 -15.33 -7.92
CA GLU A 281 15.36 -15.92 -7.97
C GLU A 281 15.58 -16.98 -6.87
N ALA A 282 14.68 -17.10 -5.89
CA ALA A 282 14.79 -18.11 -4.85
C ALA A 282 14.67 -19.54 -5.41
N ASP A 283 15.49 -20.45 -4.91
CA ASP A 283 15.40 -21.88 -5.21
C ASP A 283 14.23 -22.51 -4.44
N VAL A 284 14.01 -22.03 -3.20
CA VAL A 284 12.96 -22.51 -2.29
C VAL A 284 12.19 -21.34 -1.68
N LEU A 285 10.88 -21.47 -1.62
CA LEU A 285 10.01 -20.57 -0.87
C LEU A 285 9.59 -21.22 0.45
N ILE A 286 9.69 -20.48 1.55
CA ILE A 286 9.07 -20.86 2.83
C ILE A 286 7.84 -19.99 2.99
N HIS A 287 6.66 -20.59 2.83
CA HIS A 287 5.38 -19.90 2.99
C HIS A 287 4.90 -20.01 4.43
N VAL A 288 5.07 -18.92 5.18
CA VAL A 288 4.66 -18.83 6.58
C VAL A 288 3.17 -18.47 6.66
N VAL A 289 2.39 -19.27 7.40
CA VAL A 289 0.94 -19.11 7.56
C VAL A 289 0.58 -19.07 9.05
N ASP A 290 -0.19 -18.07 9.45
CA ASP A 290 -0.70 -17.99 10.82
C ASP A 290 -2.01 -18.77 10.97
N ILE A 291 -1.94 -20.00 11.50
CA ILE A 291 -3.11 -20.85 11.74
C ILE A 291 -4.05 -20.33 12.84
N SER A 292 -3.58 -19.40 13.69
CA SER A 292 -4.44 -18.79 14.71
C SER A 292 -5.43 -17.80 14.12
N HIS A 293 -5.18 -17.32 12.89
CA HIS A 293 -6.07 -16.42 12.18
C HIS A 293 -7.29 -17.17 11.62
N PRO A 294 -8.54 -16.77 11.92
CA PRO A 294 -9.76 -17.46 11.45
C PRO A 294 -9.87 -17.57 9.92
N GLN A 295 -9.18 -16.70 9.20
CA GLN A 295 -9.16 -16.60 7.73
C GLN A 295 -7.82 -17.00 7.10
N TYR A 296 -7.01 -17.82 7.75
CA TYR A 296 -5.70 -18.23 7.22
C TYR A 296 -5.81 -18.83 5.80
N GLU A 297 -6.90 -19.52 5.47
CA GLU A 297 -7.14 -20.07 4.13
C GLU A 297 -7.28 -18.99 3.07
N GLU A 298 -7.97 -17.88 3.40
CA GLU A 298 -8.12 -16.74 2.49
C GLU A 298 -6.77 -16.02 2.31
N GLN A 299 -6.02 -15.82 3.40
CA GLN A 299 -4.68 -15.24 3.35
C GLN A 299 -3.72 -16.09 2.50
N LEU A 300 -3.75 -17.42 2.69
CA LEU A 300 -3.00 -18.39 1.90
C LEU A 300 -3.38 -18.28 0.41
N ALA A 301 -4.68 -18.21 0.11
CA ALA A 301 -5.16 -18.06 -1.26
C ALA A 301 -4.71 -16.73 -1.89
N VAL A 302 -4.72 -15.62 -1.14
CA VAL A 302 -4.23 -14.31 -1.61
C VAL A 302 -2.73 -14.37 -1.92
N VAL A 303 -1.93 -14.98 -1.05
CA VAL A 303 -0.47 -15.13 -1.27
C VAL A 303 -0.22 -16.00 -2.50
N ASN A 304 -0.88 -17.16 -2.59
CA ASN A 304 -0.72 -18.08 -3.73
C ASN A 304 -1.12 -17.42 -5.06
N LYS A 305 -2.22 -16.67 -5.08
CA LYS A 305 -2.62 -15.89 -6.26
C LYS A 305 -1.56 -14.87 -6.64
N THR A 306 -1.03 -14.15 -5.67
CA THR A 306 0.00 -13.12 -5.93
C THR A 306 1.30 -13.77 -6.42
N LEU A 307 1.71 -14.91 -5.86
CA LEU A 307 2.85 -15.69 -6.35
C LEU A 307 2.61 -16.18 -7.79
N ALA A 308 1.37 -16.55 -8.14
CA ALA A 308 1.02 -16.94 -9.50
C ALA A 308 1.10 -15.76 -10.48
N ASP A 309 0.59 -14.59 -10.11
CA ASP A 309 0.68 -13.36 -10.90
C ASP A 309 2.16 -12.92 -11.12
N LEU A 310 3.06 -13.31 -10.22
CA LEU A 310 4.51 -13.08 -10.33
C LEU A 310 5.25 -14.16 -11.14
N GLY A 311 4.57 -15.24 -11.54
CA GLY A 311 5.16 -16.36 -12.27
C GLY A 311 6.09 -17.21 -11.41
N CYS A 312 5.76 -17.40 -10.12
CA CYS A 312 6.54 -18.18 -9.15
C CYS A 312 5.90 -19.54 -8.79
N THR A 313 4.96 -20.06 -9.59
CA THR A 313 4.20 -21.27 -9.24
C THR A 313 4.99 -22.58 -9.32
N ASP A 314 6.10 -22.57 -10.05
CA ASP A 314 6.98 -23.72 -10.32
C ASP A 314 8.03 -23.95 -9.21
N LYS A 315 8.11 -23.04 -8.24
CA LYS A 315 9.12 -23.10 -7.18
C LYS A 315 8.77 -24.12 -6.10
N SER A 316 9.81 -24.79 -5.60
CA SER A 316 9.69 -25.65 -4.43
C SER A 316 9.24 -24.82 -3.23
N THR A 317 8.05 -25.10 -2.71
CA THR A 317 7.44 -24.32 -1.63
C THR A 317 7.20 -25.21 -0.43
N ILE A 318 7.72 -24.80 0.73
CA ILE A 318 7.48 -25.43 2.02
C ILE A 318 6.53 -24.51 2.79
N THR A 319 5.32 -24.99 3.08
CA THR A 319 4.35 -24.22 3.89
C THR A 319 4.56 -24.56 5.37
N VAL A 320 4.67 -23.54 6.21
CA VAL A 320 4.99 -23.64 7.65
C VAL A 320 3.97 -22.89 8.47
#